data_AF-A0A0N4V3S8-F1
#
_entry.id   AF-A0A0N4V3S8-F1
#
_cell.length_a   1.000
_cell.length_b   1.000
_cell.length_c   1.000
_cell.angle_alpha   90.00
_cell.angle_beta   90.00
_cell.angle_gamma   90.00
#
_symmetry.space_group_name_H-M   'P 1'
#
loop_
_entity.id
_entity.type
_entity.pdbx_description
1 polymer ?
#
loop_
_entity_poly.entity_id
_entity_poly.type
_entity_poly.pdbx_seq_one_letter_code
_entity_poly.pdbx_strand_id
1 'polypeptide(L)'
;MGESYFCCEEWYPTAEWLDHIELDHDNSETLPCPVCGLEMTVLKIRPHVYGEHLVCCPHAGCFFCSESFDVVEDHIVRTHSKLSSSLQQADDTSQRIATLLKSDNRVQNVWLAKYLVLHKVGREDEGFGCGFRNIQNIVASLVYEPEFRRACGFHCTPNISQIQADIESAWAAGFDPAGAAQLDGRLLGTTKWIGATEAAIFLQYHSVRIQLVDIKLYPSKCDGQRRLSTWVEEYFRSSDPAFPLFFQHEGHSRTIIGVEKTAAGCNLLIYDPAVDPEKITLALESFNLEALSFLRFPPSSLDRREYQIVAVRGVLPVPYYETAKNFTSFNHVDL
;
A
#
# COMPACT_ATOMS: atom_id res chain seq x y z
N MET A 1 -20.86 0.30 -26.87
CA MET A 1 -20.78 -0.52 -28.10
C MET A 1 -19.45 -1.24 -27.99
N GLY A 2 -19.47 -2.56 -27.81
CA GLY A 2 -18.23 -3.33 -27.69
C GLY A 2 -17.45 -3.27 -28.99
N GLU A 3 -16.12 -3.29 -28.90
CA GLU A 3 -15.28 -3.41 -30.09
C GLU A 3 -15.59 -4.74 -30.79
N SER A 4 -15.59 -4.72 -32.12
CA SER A 4 -15.76 -5.90 -32.96
C SER A 4 -14.54 -6.00 -33.85
N TYR A 5 -14.12 -7.22 -34.17
CA TYR A 5 -12.90 -7.50 -34.90
C TYR A 5 -13.21 -8.27 -36.18
N PHE A 6 -12.59 -7.86 -37.28
CA PHE A 6 -12.85 -8.41 -38.60
C PHE A 6 -11.99 -9.65 -38.85
N CYS A 7 -12.61 -10.75 -39.28
CA CYS A 7 -11.94 -11.97 -39.71
C CYS A 7 -12.83 -12.72 -40.70
N CYS A 8 -12.25 -13.41 -41.69
CA CYS A 8 -13.01 -14.21 -42.66
C CYS A 8 -14.26 -13.51 -43.23
N GLU A 9 -14.15 -12.22 -43.56
CA GLU A 9 -15.22 -11.37 -44.11
C GLU A 9 -16.37 -10.98 -43.15
N GLU A 10 -16.28 -11.31 -41.86
CA GLU A 10 -17.27 -11.00 -40.83
C GLU A 10 -16.67 -10.24 -39.63
N TRP A 11 -17.54 -9.59 -38.84
CA TRP A 11 -17.15 -8.87 -37.61
C TRP A 11 -17.63 -9.64 -36.38
N TYR A 12 -16.71 -9.89 -35.45
CA TYR A 12 -16.96 -10.67 -34.24
C TYR A 12 -16.68 -9.85 -32.97
N PRO A 13 -17.50 -9.94 -31.91
CA PRO A 13 -17.11 -9.49 -30.57
C PRO A 13 -15.82 -10.19 -30.08
N THR A 14 -15.03 -9.56 -29.18
CA THR A 14 -13.72 -10.07 -28.72
C THR A 14 -13.71 -11.57 -28.39
N ALA A 15 -14.68 -12.04 -27.59
CA ALA A 15 -14.74 -13.44 -27.17
C ALA A 15 -15.05 -14.41 -28.32
N GLU A 16 -15.99 -14.04 -29.19
CA GLU A 16 -16.39 -14.84 -30.36
C GLU A 16 -15.29 -14.85 -31.43
N TRP A 17 -14.55 -13.74 -31.56
CA TRP A 17 -13.40 -13.65 -32.46
C TRP A 17 -12.30 -14.62 -32.04
N LEU A 18 -12.00 -14.71 -30.73
CA LEU A 18 -11.01 -15.65 -30.20
C LEU A 18 -11.43 -17.11 -30.45
N ASP A 19 -12.72 -17.42 -30.31
CA ASP A 19 -13.25 -18.76 -30.59
C ASP A 19 -13.16 -19.08 -32.09
N HIS A 20 -13.49 -18.12 -32.96
CA HIS A 20 -13.40 -18.25 -34.42
C HIS A 20 -11.97 -18.54 -34.88
N ILE A 21 -10.98 -17.76 -34.45
CA ILE A 21 -9.60 -17.96 -34.91
C ILE A 21 -9.01 -19.31 -34.47
N GLU A 22 -9.43 -19.86 -33.32
CA GLU A 22 -8.94 -21.15 -32.85
C GLU A 22 -9.60 -22.35 -33.56
N LEU A 23 -10.80 -22.14 -34.12
CA LEU A 23 -11.56 -23.16 -34.84
C LEU A 23 -11.26 -23.17 -36.35
N ASP A 24 -11.12 -21.98 -36.94
CA ASP A 24 -11.13 -21.81 -38.39
C ASP A 24 -9.75 -21.47 -38.98
N HIS A 25 -8.75 -21.14 -38.15
CA HIS A 25 -7.36 -20.93 -38.58
C HIS A 25 -6.39 -22.01 -38.07
N ASP A 26 -5.26 -22.17 -38.75
CA ASP A 26 -4.20 -23.07 -38.28
C ASP A 26 -3.48 -22.47 -37.07
N ASN A 27 -3.21 -23.27 -36.03
CA ASN A 27 -2.54 -22.82 -34.81
C ASN A 27 -1.16 -22.16 -35.03
N SER A 28 -0.50 -22.48 -36.15
CA SER A 28 0.80 -21.91 -36.56
C SER A 28 0.68 -20.67 -37.44
N GLU A 29 -0.51 -20.33 -37.92
CA GLU A 29 -0.79 -19.11 -38.67
C GLU A 29 -0.58 -17.88 -37.80
N THR A 30 -0.08 -16.79 -38.37
CA THR A 30 0.17 -15.53 -37.66
C THR A 30 -0.96 -14.56 -37.92
N LEU A 31 -1.62 -14.09 -36.87
CA LEU A 31 -2.63 -13.03 -36.91
C LEU A 31 -2.26 -11.91 -35.92
N PRO A 32 -2.66 -10.65 -36.18
CA PRO A 32 -2.46 -9.57 -35.23
C PRO A 32 -3.41 -9.72 -34.02
N CYS A 33 -2.90 -9.42 -32.82
CA CYS A 33 -3.73 -9.30 -31.63
C CYS A 33 -4.80 -8.22 -31.86
N PRO A 34 -6.09 -8.52 -31.57
CA PRO A 34 -7.18 -7.58 -31.84
C PRO A 34 -7.08 -6.30 -31.00
N VAL A 35 -6.46 -6.36 -29.82
CA VAL A 35 -6.37 -5.23 -28.88
C VAL A 35 -5.13 -4.36 -29.12
N CYS A 36 -3.94 -4.96 -29.29
CA CYS A 36 -2.68 -4.21 -29.41
C CYS A 36 -2.01 -4.26 -30.78
N GLY A 37 -2.55 -5.05 -31.72
CA GLY A 37 -2.00 -5.20 -33.07
C GLY A 37 -0.70 -6.00 -33.17
N LEU A 38 -0.20 -6.58 -32.07
CA LEU A 38 1.02 -7.38 -32.08
C LEU A 38 0.81 -8.69 -32.85
N GLU A 39 1.65 -8.97 -33.86
CA GLU A 39 1.60 -10.21 -34.63
C GLU A 39 2.10 -11.41 -33.82
N MET A 40 1.31 -12.48 -33.77
CA MET A 40 1.69 -13.74 -33.16
C MET A 40 0.92 -14.92 -33.75
N THR A 41 1.40 -16.13 -33.49
CA THR A 41 0.70 -17.35 -33.90
C THR A 41 -0.66 -17.45 -33.24
N VAL A 42 -1.68 -17.94 -33.93
CA VAL A 42 -3.06 -18.15 -33.44
C VAL A 42 -3.08 -18.78 -32.04
N LEU A 43 -2.27 -19.83 -31.82
CA LEU A 43 -2.16 -20.52 -30.53
C LEU A 43 -1.79 -19.61 -29.34
N LYS A 44 -1.12 -18.49 -29.60
CA LYS A 44 -0.64 -17.55 -28.57
C LYS A 44 -1.57 -16.36 -28.34
N ILE A 45 -2.54 -16.15 -29.23
CA ILE A 45 -3.39 -14.94 -29.19
C ILE A 45 -4.28 -14.94 -27.96
N ARG A 46 -5.00 -16.04 -27.66
CA ARG A 46 -5.84 -16.10 -26.47
C ARG A 46 -5.04 -15.97 -25.16
N PRO A 47 -3.94 -16.72 -24.93
CA PRO A 47 -3.11 -16.52 -23.75
C PRO A 47 -2.59 -15.07 -23.60
N HIS A 48 -2.24 -14.42 -24.70
CA HIS A 48 -1.81 -13.02 -24.71
C HIS A 48 -2.95 -12.07 -24.35
N VAL A 49 -4.13 -12.21 -24.97
CA VAL A 49 -5.29 -11.35 -24.68
C VAL A 49 -5.74 -11.49 -23.22
N TYR A 50 -5.79 -12.72 -22.70
CA TYR A 50 -6.15 -12.96 -21.30
C TYR A 50 -5.06 -12.52 -20.31
N GLY A 51 -3.78 -12.57 -20.69
CA GLY A 51 -2.67 -12.19 -19.83
C GLY A 51 -2.38 -10.69 -19.78
N GLU A 52 -2.56 -10.00 -20.92
CA GLU A 52 -2.05 -8.63 -21.10
C GLU A 52 -3.16 -7.59 -21.33
N HIS A 53 -4.36 -8.00 -21.79
CA HIS A 53 -5.41 -7.06 -22.23
C HIS A 53 -6.71 -7.15 -21.42
N LEU A 54 -6.95 -8.27 -20.74
CA LEU A 54 -8.14 -8.46 -19.93
C LEU A 54 -7.81 -8.42 -18.44
N VAL A 55 -8.61 -7.67 -17.69
CA VAL A 55 -8.60 -7.73 -16.23
C VAL A 55 -9.41 -8.96 -15.84
N CYS A 56 -8.78 -9.93 -15.18
CA CYS A 56 -9.46 -11.12 -14.67
C CYS A 56 -9.92 -10.91 -13.24
N CYS A 57 -11.06 -11.52 -12.88
CA CYS A 57 -11.50 -11.60 -11.51
C CYS A 57 -10.47 -12.39 -10.69
N PRO A 58 -9.99 -11.88 -9.54
CA PRO A 58 -8.94 -12.52 -8.78
C PRO A 58 -9.42 -13.69 -7.91
N HIS A 59 -10.73 -13.99 -7.88
CA HIS A 59 -11.28 -15.07 -7.05
C HIS A 59 -10.97 -16.44 -7.67
N ALA A 60 -10.34 -17.32 -6.88
CA ALA A 60 -10.01 -18.68 -7.31
C ALA A 60 -11.25 -19.45 -7.77
N GLY A 61 -11.23 -19.93 -9.02
CA GLY A 61 -12.34 -20.63 -9.66
C GLY A 61 -13.38 -19.72 -10.33
N CYS A 62 -13.19 -18.39 -10.30
CA CYS A 62 -13.94 -17.46 -11.13
C CYS A 62 -13.20 -17.18 -12.43
N PHE A 63 -13.89 -17.34 -13.56
CA PHE A 63 -13.33 -17.13 -14.91
C PHE A 63 -13.80 -15.82 -15.55
N PHE A 64 -14.39 -14.91 -14.76
CA PHE A 64 -14.85 -13.63 -15.29
C PHE A 64 -13.67 -12.72 -15.61
N CYS A 65 -13.67 -12.15 -16.80
CA CYS A 65 -12.68 -11.18 -17.23
C CYS A 65 -13.33 -10.10 -18.09
N SER A 66 -12.81 -8.88 -18.06
CA SER A 66 -13.29 -7.77 -18.88
C SER A 66 -12.16 -6.81 -19.24
N GLU A 67 -12.30 -6.14 -20.38
CA GLU A 67 -11.45 -5.02 -20.80
C GLU A 67 -11.64 -3.79 -19.89
N SER A 68 -12.77 -3.72 -19.17
CA SER A 68 -13.07 -2.64 -18.22
C SER A 68 -12.89 -3.10 -16.78
N PHE A 69 -11.97 -2.44 -16.08
CA PHE A 69 -11.77 -2.64 -14.64
C PHE A 69 -13.07 -2.45 -13.84
N ASP A 70 -13.83 -1.39 -14.14
CA ASP A 70 -15.09 -1.08 -13.44
C ASP A 70 -16.12 -2.21 -13.57
N VAL A 71 -16.14 -2.90 -14.71
CA VAL A 71 -17.02 -4.06 -14.95
C VAL A 71 -16.56 -5.30 -14.16
N VAL A 72 -15.24 -5.52 -14.04
CA VAL A 72 -14.69 -6.59 -13.19
C VAL A 72 -14.93 -6.28 -11.71
N GLU A 73 -14.79 -5.03 -11.29
CA GLU A 73 -15.08 -4.57 -9.94
C GLU A 73 -16.56 -4.76 -9.60
N ASP A 74 -17.48 -4.34 -10.49
CA ASP A 74 -18.91 -4.58 -10.33
C ASP A 74 -19.23 -6.07 -10.27
N HIS A 75 -18.57 -6.91 -11.08
CA HIS A 75 -18.71 -8.35 -11.01
C HIS A 75 -18.23 -8.92 -9.67
N ILE A 76 -17.07 -8.48 -9.16
CA ILE A 76 -16.54 -8.88 -7.85
C ILE A 76 -17.53 -8.48 -6.75
N VAL A 77 -18.06 -7.26 -6.81
CA VAL A 77 -19.03 -6.72 -5.86
C VAL A 77 -20.39 -7.39 -5.96
N ARG A 78 -20.82 -7.89 -7.11
CA ARG A 78 -22.15 -8.53 -7.25
C ARG A 78 -22.11 -10.04 -7.02
N THR A 79 -21.01 -10.67 -7.41
CA THR A 79 -20.91 -12.13 -7.52
C THR A 79 -20.04 -12.72 -6.42
N HIS A 80 -19.05 -11.96 -5.94
CA HIS A 80 -18.16 -12.34 -4.86
C HIS A 80 -18.37 -11.48 -3.61
N SER A 81 -19.48 -10.76 -3.51
CA SER A 81 -19.86 -10.00 -2.31
C SER A 81 -20.24 -10.91 -1.14
N LYS A 82 -19.21 -11.51 -0.55
CA LYS A 82 -18.95 -11.33 0.87
C LYS A 82 -18.01 -10.13 1.14
N LEU A 83 -17.60 -9.39 0.10
CA LEU A 83 -16.68 -8.24 0.17
C LEU A 83 -17.33 -6.85 0.34
N SER A 84 -18.66 -6.68 0.21
CA SER A 84 -19.26 -5.36 0.49
C SER A 84 -19.11 -4.98 1.98
N SER A 85 -18.87 -5.95 2.86
CA SER A 85 -18.61 -5.72 4.27
C SER A 85 -17.19 -5.20 4.55
N SER A 86 -16.15 -5.58 3.79
CA SER A 86 -14.75 -5.22 4.13
C SER A 86 -14.37 -3.78 3.78
N LEU A 87 -14.87 -3.23 2.66
CA LEU A 87 -14.70 -1.81 2.32
C LEU A 87 -15.44 -0.89 3.31
N GLN A 88 -16.64 -1.28 3.74
CA GLN A 88 -17.35 -0.61 4.84
C GLN A 88 -16.60 -0.78 6.18
N GLN A 89 -16.03 -1.95 6.47
CA GLN A 89 -15.39 -2.27 7.75
C GLN A 89 -13.98 -1.65 7.94
N ALA A 90 -13.26 -1.36 6.85
CA ALA A 90 -11.94 -0.70 6.91
C ALA A 90 -12.04 0.83 7.12
N ASP A 91 -13.06 1.49 6.53
CA ASP A 91 -13.41 2.88 6.87
C ASP A 91 -14.11 2.95 8.24
N ASP A 92 -14.87 1.91 8.62
CA ASP A 92 -15.50 1.73 9.95
C ASP A 92 -14.45 1.68 11.08
N THR A 93 -13.31 1.00 10.89
CA THR A 93 -12.30 0.88 11.96
C THR A 93 -11.73 2.24 12.35
N SER A 94 -11.28 3.05 11.37
CA SER A 94 -10.79 4.40 11.63
C SER A 94 -11.87 5.27 12.29
N GLN A 95 -13.11 5.23 11.76
CA GLN A 95 -14.21 6.04 12.29
C GLN A 95 -14.61 5.63 13.72
N ARG A 96 -14.59 4.32 14.03
CA ARG A 96 -14.88 3.80 15.37
C ARG A 96 -13.78 4.14 16.37
N ILE A 97 -12.50 4.06 15.98
CA ILE A 97 -11.39 4.54 16.83
C ILE A 97 -11.57 6.03 17.10
N ALA A 98 -11.81 6.85 16.06
CA ALA A 98 -12.04 8.29 16.25
C ALA A 98 -13.23 8.59 17.16
N THR A 99 -14.32 7.83 17.03
CA THR A 99 -15.53 7.99 17.84
C THR A 99 -15.26 7.66 19.30
N LEU A 100 -14.57 6.55 19.57
CA LEU A 100 -14.21 6.16 20.93
C LEU A 100 -13.21 7.15 21.55
N LEU A 101 -12.19 7.59 20.82
CA LEU A 101 -11.23 8.59 21.32
C LEU A 101 -11.92 9.94 21.61
N LYS A 102 -12.89 10.35 20.81
CA LYS A 102 -13.69 11.57 21.03
C LYS A 102 -14.65 11.47 22.21
N SER A 103 -14.88 10.29 22.79
CA SER A 103 -15.62 10.17 24.05
C SER A 103 -14.80 10.65 25.26
N ASP A 104 -13.49 10.89 25.08
CA ASP A 104 -12.62 11.51 26.07
C ASP A 104 -12.75 13.04 26.00
N ASN A 105 -13.25 13.68 27.06
CA ASN A 105 -13.48 15.13 27.12
C ASN A 105 -12.20 15.96 26.92
N ARG A 106 -11.01 15.36 27.04
CA ARG A 106 -9.72 16.02 26.82
C ARG A 106 -9.35 16.11 25.33
N VAL A 107 -9.96 15.26 24.50
CA VAL A 107 -9.69 15.16 23.06
C VAL A 107 -10.57 16.15 22.32
N GLN A 108 -9.94 17.11 21.65
CA GLN A 108 -10.60 18.15 20.87
C GLN A 108 -10.85 17.67 19.43
N ASN A 109 -9.86 17.02 18.83
CA ASN A 109 -9.90 16.55 17.46
C ASN A 109 -9.14 15.22 17.34
N VAL A 110 -9.54 14.42 16.36
CA VAL A 110 -8.86 13.19 15.97
C VAL A 110 -8.83 13.14 14.44
N TRP A 111 -7.66 12.87 13.88
CA TRP A 111 -7.47 12.61 12.46
C TRP A 111 -6.76 11.27 12.32
N LEU A 112 -7.32 10.37 11.52
CA LEU A 112 -6.81 9.00 11.33
C LEU A 112 -6.60 8.72 9.86
N ALA A 113 -5.75 7.74 9.58
CA ALA A 113 -5.56 7.21 8.25
C ALA A 113 -6.85 6.59 7.70
N LYS A 114 -7.01 6.62 6.38
CA LYS A 114 -8.09 5.91 5.69
C LYS A 114 -7.78 4.42 5.58
N TYR A 115 -8.84 3.60 5.59
CA TYR A 115 -8.79 2.16 5.34
C TYR A 115 -7.77 1.43 6.22
N LEU A 116 -7.86 1.60 7.54
CA LEU A 116 -6.90 0.99 8.47
C LEU A 116 -7.05 -0.52 8.51
N VAL A 117 -6.08 -1.22 7.93
CA VAL A 117 -5.91 -2.67 8.03
C VAL A 117 -4.53 -2.94 8.61
N LEU A 118 -4.50 -3.52 9.80
CA LEU A 118 -3.30 -3.66 10.61
C LEU A 118 -2.83 -5.11 10.64
N HIS A 119 -1.54 -5.31 10.40
CA HIS A 119 -0.85 -6.59 10.40
C HIS A 119 0.05 -6.68 11.63
N LYS A 120 0.14 -7.87 12.21
CA LYS A 120 1.05 -8.18 13.32
C LYS A 120 2.20 -9.05 12.86
N VAL A 121 3.29 -9.01 13.62
CA VAL A 121 4.37 -9.99 13.54
C VAL A 121 3.80 -11.35 13.96
N GLY A 122 4.02 -12.34 13.10
CA GLY A 122 3.68 -13.74 13.31
C GLY A 122 4.86 -14.53 13.87
N ARG A 123 4.72 -15.86 13.92
CA ARG A 123 5.81 -16.73 14.37
C ARG A 123 6.93 -16.84 13.33
N GLU A 124 6.56 -16.73 12.06
CA GLU A 124 7.49 -16.85 10.93
C GLU A 124 8.44 -15.65 10.78
N ASP A 125 8.07 -14.50 11.34
CA ASP A 125 8.80 -13.24 11.21
C ASP A 125 9.16 -12.59 12.56
N GLU A 126 9.08 -13.38 13.64
CA GLU A 126 9.44 -12.93 14.98
C GLU A 126 10.90 -12.45 15.02
N GLY A 127 11.12 -11.26 15.59
CA GLY A 127 12.45 -10.66 15.75
C GLY A 127 13.00 -9.92 14.53
N PHE A 128 12.31 -9.90 13.37
CA PHE A 128 12.74 -9.11 12.21
C PHE A 128 11.62 -8.52 11.35
N GLY A 129 10.39 -9.01 11.51
CA GLY A 129 9.25 -8.72 10.63
C GLY A 129 8.69 -7.29 10.69
N CYS A 130 9.05 -6.49 11.69
CA CYS A 130 8.39 -5.20 11.96
C CYS A 130 8.33 -4.29 10.72
N GLY A 131 9.45 -4.10 10.00
CA GLY A 131 9.48 -3.28 8.80
C GLY A 131 8.56 -3.81 7.70
N PHE A 132 8.56 -5.11 7.47
CA PHE A 132 7.68 -5.73 6.46
C PHE A 132 6.20 -5.60 6.84
N ARG A 133 5.84 -5.79 8.11
CA ARG A 133 4.46 -5.62 8.59
C ARG A 133 4.00 -4.17 8.49
N ASN A 134 4.88 -3.20 8.72
CA ASN A 134 4.56 -1.79 8.55
C ASN A 134 4.39 -1.41 7.07
N ILE A 135 5.13 -2.02 6.14
CA ILE A 135 4.85 -1.92 4.70
C ILE A 135 3.46 -2.51 4.39
N GLN A 136 3.14 -3.69 4.93
CA GLN A 136 1.81 -4.30 4.76
C GLN A 136 0.69 -3.38 5.24
N ASN A 137 0.84 -2.71 6.39
CA ASN A 137 -0.15 -1.76 6.90
C ASN A 137 -0.42 -0.61 5.91
N ILE A 138 0.62 -0.10 5.25
CA ILE A 138 0.47 0.96 4.25
C ILE A 138 -0.21 0.41 3.00
N VAL A 139 0.33 -0.67 2.41
CA VAL A 139 -0.20 -1.24 1.16
C VAL A 139 -1.66 -1.68 1.32
N ALA A 140 -2.00 -2.25 2.47
CA ALA A 140 -3.37 -2.66 2.77
C ALA A 140 -4.34 -1.48 2.70
N SER A 141 -3.95 -0.28 3.16
CA SER A 141 -4.75 0.93 3.00
C SER A 141 -4.77 1.46 1.57
N LEU A 142 -3.65 1.39 0.84
CA LEU A 142 -3.55 1.86 -0.54
C LEU A 142 -4.44 1.05 -1.50
N VAL A 143 -4.56 -0.26 -1.28
CA VAL A 143 -5.35 -1.16 -2.13
C VAL A 143 -6.84 -0.78 -2.15
N TYR A 144 -7.33 -0.09 -1.12
CA TYR A 144 -8.72 0.35 -1.07
C TYR A 144 -8.98 1.66 -1.84
N GLU A 145 -7.94 2.39 -2.25
CA GLU A 145 -8.06 3.62 -3.03
C GLU A 145 -7.86 3.31 -4.54
N PRO A 146 -8.87 3.46 -5.41
CA PRO A 146 -8.79 3.01 -6.80
C PRO A 146 -7.66 3.64 -7.63
N GLU A 147 -7.32 4.90 -7.36
CA GLU A 147 -6.19 5.57 -8.02
C GLU A 147 -4.86 4.90 -7.68
N PHE A 148 -4.62 4.61 -6.41
CA PHE A 148 -3.41 3.93 -5.96
C PHE A 148 -3.36 2.49 -6.39
N ARG A 149 -4.48 1.75 -6.28
CA ARG A 149 -4.59 0.35 -6.73
C ARG A 149 -4.16 0.18 -8.20
N ARG A 150 -4.59 1.10 -9.07
CA ARG A 150 -4.18 1.09 -10.49
C ARG A 150 -2.71 1.44 -10.67
N ALA A 151 -2.19 2.38 -9.90
CA ALA A 151 -0.79 2.80 -10.01
C ALA A 151 0.20 1.76 -9.48
N CYS A 152 -0.10 1.14 -8.33
CA CYS A 152 0.77 0.16 -7.70
C CYS A 152 0.61 -1.26 -8.23
N GLY A 153 -0.45 -1.54 -9.00
CA GLY A 153 -0.74 -2.87 -9.52
C GLY A 153 -1.06 -3.91 -8.44
N PHE A 154 -1.17 -3.52 -7.17
CA PHE A 154 -1.55 -4.42 -6.10
C PHE A 154 -3.07 -4.62 -6.07
N HIS A 155 -3.50 -5.87 -6.14
CA HIS A 155 -4.90 -6.26 -5.92
C HIS A 155 -5.15 -6.75 -4.49
N CYS A 156 -4.08 -7.05 -3.74
CA CYS A 156 -4.11 -7.45 -2.34
C CYS A 156 -2.80 -7.09 -1.65
N THR A 157 -2.76 -7.18 -0.32
CA THR A 157 -1.54 -6.92 0.46
C THR A 157 -0.51 -8.03 0.19
N PRO A 158 0.73 -7.70 -0.23
CA PRO A 158 1.77 -8.68 -0.49
C PRO A 158 2.24 -9.34 0.82
N ASN A 159 2.67 -10.60 0.74
CA ASN A 159 3.33 -11.29 1.85
C ASN A 159 4.81 -10.85 1.99
N ILE A 160 5.45 -11.25 3.09
CA ILE A 160 6.85 -10.84 3.39
C ILE A 160 7.81 -11.24 2.27
N SER A 161 7.71 -12.45 1.73
CA SER A 161 8.60 -12.91 0.66
C SER A 161 8.41 -12.13 -0.64
N GLN A 162 7.18 -11.72 -0.97
CA GLN A 162 6.91 -10.82 -2.09
C GLN A 162 7.54 -9.44 -1.85
N ILE A 163 7.38 -8.88 -0.65
CA ILE A 163 8.02 -7.60 -0.29
C ILE A 163 9.56 -7.70 -0.41
N GLN A 164 10.15 -8.79 0.07
CA GLN A 164 11.59 -9.04 -0.05
C GLN A 164 12.05 -9.09 -1.52
N ALA A 165 11.33 -9.82 -2.37
CA ALA A 165 11.64 -9.94 -3.80
C ALA A 165 11.46 -8.61 -4.55
N ASP A 166 10.44 -7.82 -4.18
CA ASP A 166 10.19 -6.51 -4.77
C ASP A 166 11.26 -5.49 -4.37
N ILE A 167 11.76 -5.53 -3.12
CA ILE A 167 12.89 -4.69 -2.71
C ILE A 167 14.15 -5.06 -3.51
N GLU A 168 14.44 -6.35 -3.68
CA GLU A 168 15.55 -6.79 -4.53
C GLU A 168 15.39 -6.33 -5.99
N SER A 169 14.16 -6.37 -6.50
CA SER A 169 13.83 -5.88 -7.86
C SER A 169 13.98 -4.37 -7.98
N ALA A 170 13.63 -3.60 -6.94
CA ALA A 170 13.87 -2.17 -6.86
C ALA A 170 15.37 -1.86 -6.89
N TRP A 171 16.19 -2.59 -6.13
CA TRP A 171 17.65 -2.45 -6.19
C TRP A 171 18.20 -2.75 -7.60
N ALA A 172 17.73 -3.83 -8.24
CA ALA A 172 18.11 -4.17 -9.60
C ALA A 172 17.69 -3.10 -10.63
N ALA A 173 16.59 -2.40 -10.38
CA ALA A 173 16.12 -1.26 -11.18
C ALA A 173 16.89 0.04 -10.92
N GLY A 174 17.83 0.05 -9.96
CA GLY A 174 18.69 1.18 -9.65
C GLY A 174 18.23 2.07 -8.50
N PHE A 175 17.24 1.64 -7.71
CA PHE A 175 16.88 2.31 -6.46
C PHE A 175 17.90 2.02 -5.37
N ASP A 176 18.29 3.04 -4.60
CA ASP A 176 19.16 2.96 -3.42
C ASP A 176 20.29 1.88 -3.45
N PRO A 177 21.31 2.04 -4.32
CA PRO A 177 22.44 1.10 -4.37
C PRO A 177 23.23 1.02 -3.05
N ALA A 178 23.19 2.06 -2.22
CA ALA A 178 23.85 2.08 -0.93
C ALA A 178 23.14 1.19 0.09
N GLY A 179 21.80 1.28 0.19
CA GLY A 179 20.99 0.37 1.00
C GLY A 179 21.11 -1.08 0.52
N ALA A 180 21.13 -1.31 -0.79
CA ALA A 180 21.39 -2.63 -1.37
C ALA A 180 22.73 -3.22 -0.87
N ALA A 181 23.82 -2.43 -0.93
CA ALA A 181 25.13 -2.87 -0.48
C ALA A 181 25.18 -3.18 1.03
N GLN A 182 24.46 -2.40 1.86
CA GLN A 182 24.37 -2.66 3.31
C GLN A 182 23.68 -3.99 3.64
N LEU A 183 22.81 -4.47 2.75
CA LEU A 183 22.04 -5.70 2.90
C LEU A 183 22.53 -6.81 1.95
N ASP A 184 23.78 -6.73 1.47
CA ASP A 184 24.40 -7.69 0.53
C ASP A 184 23.58 -7.94 -0.76
N GLY A 185 22.71 -7.00 -1.14
CA GLY A 185 21.80 -7.12 -2.28
C GLY A 185 20.80 -8.28 -2.17
N ARG A 186 20.52 -8.76 -0.96
CA ARG A 186 19.70 -9.96 -0.75
C ARG A 186 18.86 -9.89 0.53
N LEU A 187 17.55 -10.02 0.37
CA LEU A 187 16.54 -10.13 1.41
C LEU A 187 15.73 -11.44 1.33
N LEU A 188 15.43 -11.95 0.13
CA LEU A 188 14.55 -13.08 -0.07
C LEU A 188 15.11 -14.33 0.63
N GLY A 189 14.29 -14.89 1.52
CA GLY A 189 14.65 -16.04 2.33
C GLY A 189 15.63 -15.73 3.48
N THR A 190 15.83 -14.45 3.82
CA THR A 190 16.63 -14.00 4.97
C THR A 190 15.74 -13.45 6.08
N THR A 191 16.33 -13.25 7.26
CA THR A 191 15.71 -12.58 8.42
C THR A 191 16.32 -11.19 8.66
N LYS A 192 16.85 -10.56 7.61
CA LYS A 192 17.47 -9.22 7.72
C LYS A 192 16.41 -8.17 8.04
N TRP A 193 16.82 -7.20 8.85
CA TRP A 193 15.98 -6.05 9.17
C TRP A 193 15.98 -5.09 7.99
N ILE A 194 14.85 -4.43 7.77
CA ILE A 194 14.71 -3.35 6.80
C ILE A 194 14.30 -2.07 7.52
N GLY A 195 14.64 -0.92 6.93
CA GLY A 195 14.37 0.39 7.48
C GLY A 195 13.43 1.23 6.61
N ALA A 196 13.44 2.54 6.88
CA ALA A 196 12.65 3.51 6.14
C ALA A 196 13.09 3.62 4.66
N THR A 197 14.38 3.44 4.36
CA THR A 197 14.91 3.46 2.99
C THR A 197 14.34 2.33 2.14
N GLU A 198 14.34 1.10 2.64
CA GLU A 198 13.75 -0.06 1.93
C GLU A 198 12.23 0.10 1.76
N ALA A 199 11.52 0.60 2.78
CA ALA A 199 10.10 0.89 2.66
C ALA A 199 9.81 1.98 1.62
N ALA A 200 10.64 3.02 1.55
CA ALA A 200 10.50 4.10 0.59
C ALA A 200 10.77 3.63 -0.85
N ILE A 201 11.84 2.86 -1.10
CA ILE A 201 12.10 2.34 -2.45
C ILE A 201 11.07 1.30 -2.88
N PHE A 202 10.57 0.47 -1.97
CA PHE A 202 9.49 -0.48 -2.25
C PHE A 202 8.25 0.26 -2.78
N LEU A 203 7.82 1.32 -2.09
CA LEU A 203 6.67 2.11 -2.51
C LEU A 203 6.94 2.84 -3.84
N GLN A 204 8.11 3.45 -4.02
CA GLN A 204 8.44 4.17 -5.26
C GLN A 204 8.56 3.24 -6.47
N TYR A 205 9.12 2.04 -6.29
CA TYR A 205 9.18 1.01 -7.33
C TYR A 205 7.79 0.63 -7.84
N HIS A 206 6.80 0.61 -6.94
CA HIS A 206 5.39 0.40 -7.25
C HIS A 206 4.64 1.70 -7.59
N SER A 207 5.33 2.69 -8.17
CA SER A 207 4.75 3.97 -8.62
C SER A 207 3.94 4.72 -7.54
N VAL A 208 4.32 4.60 -6.27
CA VAL A 208 3.77 5.40 -5.18
C VAL A 208 4.71 6.56 -4.89
N ARG A 209 4.21 7.79 -4.96
CA ARG A 209 4.96 8.98 -4.58
C ARG A 209 5.02 9.05 -3.06
N ILE A 210 6.24 9.14 -2.53
CA ILE A 210 6.49 9.22 -1.10
C ILE A 210 7.22 10.49 -0.71
N GLN A 211 7.26 10.74 0.59
CA GLN A 211 8.20 11.64 1.25
C GLN A 211 8.87 10.87 2.39
N LEU A 212 10.18 10.69 2.29
CA LEU A 212 11.06 10.24 3.35
C LEU A 212 11.40 11.47 4.22
N VAL A 213 11.22 11.37 5.53
CA VAL A 213 11.43 12.48 6.45
C VAL A 213 12.37 12.04 7.54
N ASP A 214 13.51 12.72 7.67
CA ASP A 214 14.45 12.51 8.77
C ASP A 214 14.20 13.54 9.86
N ILE A 215 14.06 13.08 11.11
CA ILE A 215 13.80 13.94 12.26
C ILE A 215 14.91 13.72 13.29
N LYS A 216 15.64 14.79 13.62
CA LYS A 216 16.65 14.77 14.70
C LYS A 216 16.10 15.46 15.95
N LEU A 217 16.06 14.72 17.06
CA LEU A 217 15.65 15.28 18.36
C LEU A 217 16.78 16.02 19.07
N TYR A 218 18.04 15.76 18.74
CA TYR A 218 19.17 16.48 19.36
C TYR A 218 19.73 17.57 18.41
N PRO A 219 20.20 18.71 18.95
CA PRO A 219 20.43 18.99 20.39
C PRO A 219 19.21 19.44 21.19
N SER A 220 18.08 19.78 20.55
CA SER A 220 16.89 20.32 21.23
C SER A 220 15.70 19.35 21.18
N LYS A 221 15.60 18.47 22.20
CA LYS A 221 14.59 17.40 22.25
C LYS A 221 13.16 17.92 22.12
N CYS A 222 12.81 18.94 22.91
CA CYS A 222 11.47 19.51 22.90
C CYS A 222 11.09 20.13 21.55
N ASP A 223 12.07 20.73 20.86
CA ASP A 223 11.83 21.32 19.55
C ASP A 223 11.69 20.25 18.45
N GLY A 224 12.54 19.22 18.46
CA GLY A 224 12.39 18.08 17.55
C GLY A 224 11.06 17.34 17.75
N GLN A 225 10.63 17.13 19.00
CA GLN A 225 9.33 16.52 19.32
C GLN A 225 8.17 17.36 18.80
N ARG A 226 8.28 18.69 18.90
CA ARG A 226 7.30 19.63 18.35
C ARG A 226 7.27 19.55 16.83
N ARG A 227 8.42 19.64 16.14
CA ARG A 227 8.52 19.54 14.68
C ARG A 227 7.92 18.25 14.16
N LEU A 228 8.25 17.11 14.80
CA LEU A 228 7.65 15.80 14.49
C LEU A 228 6.12 15.82 14.64
N SER A 229 5.62 16.27 15.79
CA SER A 229 4.18 16.28 16.07
C SER A 229 3.41 17.20 15.12
N THR A 230 3.97 18.38 14.82
CA THR A 230 3.39 19.34 13.88
C THR A 230 3.35 18.76 12.47
N TRP A 231 4.45 18.19 11.98
CA TRP A 231 4.52 17.63 10.64
C TRP A 231 3.52 16.49 10.44
N VAL A 232 3.39 15.60 11.43
CA VAL A 232 2.41 14.50 11.39
C VAL A 232 0.98 15.02 11.49
N GLU A 233 0.71 16.01 12.34
CA GLU A 233 -0.60 16.66 12.42
C GLU A 233 -0.99 17.29 11.07
N GLU A 234 -0.07 17.99 10.42
CA GLU A 234 -0.28 18.60 9.11
C GLU A 234 -0.53 17.54 8.02
N TYR A 235 0.19 16.42 8.05
CA TYR A 235 -0.04 15.31 7.13
C TYR A 235 -1.49 14.80 7.21
N PHE A 236 -1.97 14.45 8.42
CA PHE A 236 -3.31 13.89 8.62
C PHE A 236 -4.44 14.92 8.46
N ARG A 237 -4.12 16.22 8.53
CA ARG A 237 -5.08 17.31 8.27
C ARG A 237 -5.13 17.76 6.82
N SER A 238 -4.17 17.34 6.00
CA SER A 238 -4.09 17.76 4.60
C SER A 238 -5.30 17.25 3.80
N SER A 239 -5.54 17.87 2.65
CA SER A 239 -6.58 17.43 1.70
C SER A 239 -6.22 16.16 0.95
N ASP A 240 -4.95 15.76 1.00
CA ASP A 240 -4.47 14.53 0.38
C ASP A 240 -5.01 13.31 1.16
N PRO A 241 -5.22 12.16 0.50
CA PRO A 241 -5.61 10.95 1.21
C PRO A 241 -4.53 10.59 2.25
N ALA A 242 -4.89 10.73 3.53
CA ALA A 242 -4.00 10.43 4.64
C ALA A 242 -3.94 8.91 4.87
N PHE A 243 -2.83 8.30 4.47
CA PHE A 243 -2.56 6.87 4.69
C PHE A 243 -1.74 6.67 5.96
N PRO A 244 -1.59 5.44 6.45
CA PRO A 244 -0.69 5.16 7.56
C PRO A 244 0.75 5.54 7.20
N LEU A 245 1.53 5.95 8.20
CA LEU A 245 2.94 6.35 8.00
C LEU A 245 3.87 5.26 8.54
N PHE A 246 4.90 4.91 7.78
CA PHE A 246 6.01 4.11 8.29
C PHE A 246 6.80 4.96 9.27
N PHE A 247 7.07 4.47 10.48
CA PHE A 247 7.76 5.23 11.52
C PHE A 247 8.91 4.41 12.11
N GLN A 248 10.14 4.82 11.78
CA GLN A 248 11.37 4.16 12.18
C GLN A 248 12.07 4.90 13.31
N HIS A 249 12.70 4.15 14.20
CA HIS A 249 13.86 4.60 14.96
C HIS A 249 14.89 3.46 15.02
N GLU A 250 16.07 3.70 15.56
CA GLU A 250 17.06 2.63 15.74
C GLU A 250 16.46 1.41 16.46
N GLY A 251 16.54 0.25 15.82
CA GLY A 251 16.14 -1.04 16.37
C GLY A 251 14.66 -1.45 16.28
N HIS A 252 13.75 -0.59 15.82
CA HIS A 252 12.34 -0.96 15.65
C HIS A 252 11.59 -0.02 14.71
N SER A 253 10.54 -0.52 14.06
CA SER A 253 9.60 0.29 13.28
C SER A 253 8.16 0.05 13.69
N ARG A 254 7.34 1.07 13.53
CA ARG A 254 5.92 1.10 13.86
C ARG A 254 5.12 1.83 12.78
N THR A 255 3.81 1.85 12.90
CA THR A 255 2.92 2.60 12.00
C THR A 255 2.24 3.73 12.74
N ILE A 256 2.40 4.98 12.30
CA ILE A 256 1.54 6.07 12.77
C ILE A 256 0.23 5.98 12.00
N ILE A 257 -0.87 5.78 12.74
CA ILE A 257 -2.23 5.62 12.19
C ILE A 257 -3.05 6.91 12.28
N GLY A 258 -2.52 7.94 12.94
CA GLY A 258 -3.15 9.26 13.03
C GLY A 258 -2.63 10.10 14.19
N VAL A 259 -3.42 11.09 14.58
CA VAL A 259 -3.15 12.03 15.67
C VAL A 259 -4.43 12.34 16.45
N GLU A 260 -4.27 12.61 17.75
CA GLU A 260 -5.31 13.24 18.57
C GLU A 260 -4.80 14.59 19.12
N LYS A 261 -5.64 15.61 19.05
CA LYS A 261 -5.37 16.93 19.61
C LYS A 261 -6.04 17.06 20.97
N THR A 262 -5.26 17.49 21.95
CA THR A 262 -5.75 17.84 23.29
C THR A 262 -5.30 19.27 23.64
N ALA A 263 -5.83 19.81 24.74
CA ALA A 263 -5.35 21.08 25.27
C ALA A 263 -3.85 21.05 25.67
N ALA A 264 -3.30 19.86 25.96
CA ALA A 264 -1.90 19.68 26.35
C ALA A 264 -0.95 19.56 25.15
N GLY A 265 -1.46 19.31 23.93
CA GLY A 265 -0.65 19.10 22.74
C GLY A 265 -1.26 18.09 21.77
N CYS A 266 -0.46 17.73 20.76
CA CYS A 266 -0.80 16.69 19.78
C CYS A 266 -0.14 15.37 20.20
N ASN A 267 -0.93 14.33 20.42
CA ASN A 267 -0.41 12.98 20.63
C ASN A 267 -0.44 12.24 19.29
N LEU A 268 0.63 11.49 19.00
CA LEU A 268 0.64 10.57 17.88
C LEU A 268 -0.14 9.31 18.25
N LEU A 269 -0.89 8.77 17.29
CA LEU A 269 -1.53 7.46 17.41
C LEU A 269 -0.65 6.46 16.68
N ILE A 270 0.07 5.60 17.42
CA ILE A 270 1.07 4.69 16.87
C ILE A 270 0.69 3.24 17.18
N TYR A 271 0.55 2.45 16.12
CA TYR A 271 0.38 1.01 16.20
C TYR A 271 1.74 0.31 16.12
N ASP A 272 1.98 -0.63 17.02
CA ASP A 272 3.17 -1.49 17.03
C ASP A 272 2.80 -2.88 16.48
N PRO A 273 3.47 -3.37 15.43
CA PRO A 273 3.16 -4.68 14.86
C PRO A 273 3.47 -5.85 15.81
N ALA A 274 4.12 -5.64 16.95
CA ALA A 274 4.22 -6.64 18.02
C ALA A 274 2.91 -6.82 18.82
N VAL A 275 1.92 -5.94 18.63
CA VAL A 275 0.62 -5.98 19.31
C VAL A 275 -0.43 -6.59 18.39
N ASP A 276 -1.28 -7.46 18.94
CA ASP A 276 -2.41 -8.02 18.19
C ASP A 276 -3.49 -6.96 17.91
N PRO A 277 -3.87 -6.69 16.64
CA PRO A 277 -4.97 -5.82 16.28
C PRO A 277 -6.30 -6.19 16.94
N GLU A 278 -6.51 -7.45 17.34
CA GLU A 278 -7.71 -7.86 18.07
C GLU A 278 -7.92 -7.05 19.35
N LYS A 279 -6.85 -6.53 19.98
CA LYS A 279 -6.99 -5.62 21.13
C LYS A 279 -7.75 -4.34 20.78
N ILE A 280 -7.56 -3.81 19.57
CA ILE A 280 -8.30 -2.66 19.07
C ILE A 280 -9.76 -3.08 18.83
N THR A 281 -9.98 -4.19 18.13
CA THR A 281 -11.34 -4.70 17.87
C THR A 281 -12.14 -4.88 19.15
N LEU A 282 -11.56 -5.54 20.16
CA LEU A 282 -12.18 -5.75 21.47
C LEU A 282 -12.45 -4.43 22.21
N ALA A 283 -11.54 -3.46 22.14
CA ALA A 283 -11.74 -2.14 22.72
C ALA A 283 -12.92 -1.40 22.05
N LEU A 284 -13.05 -1.51 20.73
CA LEU A 284 -14.14 -0.90 19.98
C LEU A 284 -15.49 -1.59 20.24
N GLU A 285 -15.51 -2.91 20.35
CA GLU A 285 -16.72 -3.69 20.65
C GLU A 285 -17.23 -3.47 22.07
N SER A 286 -16.32 -3.36 23.04
CA SER A 286 -16.65 -3.09 24.45
C SER A 286 -16.77 -1.60 24.79
N PHE A 287 -16.57 -0.71 23.82
CA PHE A 287 -16.50 0.74 24.02
C PHE A 287 -15.54 1.15 25.16
N ASN A 288 -14.40 0.47 25.26
CA ASN A 288 -13.41 0.65 26.31
C ASN A 288 -12.28 1.58 25.87
N LEU A 289 -12.37 2.86 26.23
CA LEU A 289 -11.37 3.87 25.90
C LEU A 289 -9.98 3.58 26.49
N GLU A 290 -9.89 3.05 27.71
CA GLU A 290 -8.62 2.78 28.39
C GLU A 290 -7.82 1.70 27.65
N ALA A 291 -8.52 0.75 27.03
CA ALA A 291 -7.91 -0.28 26.20
C ALA A 291 -7.23 0.26 24.93
N LEU A 292 -7.52 1.51 24.50
CA LEU A 292 -6.80 2.17 23.40
C LEU A 292 -5.59 3.00 23.86
N SER A 293 -5.28 3.03 25.17
CA SER A 293 -4.18 3.84 25.71
C SER A 293 -2.81 3.47 25.13
N PHE A 294 -2.59 2.21 24.73
CA PHE A 294 -1.34 1.75 24.11
C PHE A 294 -1.07 2.38 22.74
N LEU A 295 -2.10 2.94 22.08
CA LEU A 295 -1.93 3.66 20.81
C LEU A 295 -1.48 5.11 21.03
N ARG A 296 -1.63 5.68 22.23
CA ARG A 296 -1.42 7.11 22.49
C ARG A 296 0.03 7.40 22.88
N PHE A 297 0.75 8.07 21.98
CA PHE A 297 2.14 8.50 22.20
C PHE A 297 2.20 10.02 22.35
N PRO A 298 2.22 10.55 23.58
CA PRO A 298 2.45 11.97 23.79
C PRO A 298 3.87 12.36 23.35
N PRO A 299 4.13 13.63 23.00
CA PRO A 299 5.45 14.06 22.53
C PRO A 299 6.59 13.67 23.48
N SER A 300 6.34 13.72 24.80
CA SER A 300 7.31 13.33 25.84
C SER A 300 7.77 11.88 25.75
N SER A 301 6.95 10.97 25.20
CA SER A 301 7.27 9.56 25.01
C SER A 301 8.16 9.28 23.78
N LEU A 302 8.32 10.27 22.90
CA LEU A 302 9.17 10.18 21.71
C LEU A 302 10.59 10.59 22.11
N ASP A 303 11.41 9.63 22.53
CA ASP A 303 12.68 9.88 23.22
C ASP A 303 13.93 9.40 22.49
N ARG A 304 13.79 8.78 21.31
CA ARG A 304 14.92 8.34 20.50
C ARG A 304 15.64 9.53 19.88
N ARG A 305 16.94 9.37 19.59
CA ARG A 305 17.77 10.47 19.08
C ARG A 305 17.30 10.98 17.72
N GLU A 306 16.85 10.06 16.89
CA GLU A 306 16.38 10.29 15.55
C GLU A 306 15.21 9.37 15.23
N TYR A 307 14.38 9.83 14.31
CA TYR A 307 13.28 9.09 13.73
C TYR A 307 13.28 9.30 12.23
N GLN A 308 12.71 8.36 11.50
CA GLN A 308 12.42 8.52 10.09
C GLN A 308 10.94 8.21 9.82
N ILE A 309 10.33 8.95 8.89
CA ILE A 309 8.98 8.70 8.42
C ILE A 309 9.00 8.41 6.92
N VAL A 310 8.26 7.41 6.47
CA VAL A 310 7.88 7.29 5.05
C VAL A 310 6.40 7.58 4.93
N ALA A 311 6.08 8.61 4.15
CA ALA A 311 4.72 9.10 3.98
C ALA A 311 4.29 9.02 2.52
N VAL A 312 3.14 8.41 2.26
CA VAL A 312 2.55 8.41 0.92
C VAL A 312 1.97 9.79 0.62
N ARG A 313 2.35 10.36 -0.53
CA ARG A 313 1.96 11.70 -1.00
C ARG A 313 1.16 11.67 -2.31
N GLY A 314 0.94 10.51 -2.91
CA GLY A 314 0.21 10.40 -4.18
C GLY A 314 0.69 9.25 -5.04
N VAL A 315 0.19 9.17 -6.26
CA VAL A 315 0.76 8.34 -7.32
C VAL A 315 2.02 9.02 -7.86
N LEU A 316 3.05 8.25 -8.17
CA LEU A 316 4.29 8.71 -8.81
C LEU A 316 4.10 8.70 -10.34
N PRO A 317 4.07 9.86 -11.00
CA PRO A 317 3.91 9.90 -12.45
C PRO A 317 5.15 9.37 -13.15
N VAL A 318 4.96 8.67 -14.28
CA VAL A 318 6.03 8.06 -15.09
C VAL A 318 7.21 9.01 -15.37
N PRO A 319 7.02 10.30 -15.72
CA PRO A 319 8.14 11.20 -15.98
C PRO A 319 9.08 11.43 -14.78
N TYR A 320 8.61 11.20 -13.55
CA TYR A 320 9.38 11.41 -12.32
C TYR A 320 9.95 10.10 -11.74
N TYR A 321 9.67 8.95 -12.36
CA TYR A 321 10.08 7.63 -11.84
C TYR A 321 11.61 7.50 -11.72
N GLU A 322 12.36 7.93 -12.74
CA GLU A 322 13.83 7.89 -12.71
C GLU A 322 14.41 8.88 -11.68
N THR A 323 13.78 10.04 -11.48
CA THR A 323 14.20 11.01 -10.46
C THR A 323 13.99 10.47 -9.05
N ALA A 324 12.92 9.69 -8.84
CA ALA A 324 12.55 9.09 -7.56
C ALA A 324 13.56 8.02 -7.06
N LYS A 325 14.43 7.49 -7.93
CA LYS A 325 15.44 6.50 -7.57
C LYS A 325 16.49 7.02 -6.57
N ASN A 326 16.71 8.33 -6.57
CA ASN A 326 17.62 8.99 -5.64
C ASN A 326 16.82 9.73 -4.56
N PHE A 327 17.21 9.58 -3.29
CA PHE A 327 16.70 10.43 -2.22
C PHE A 327 17.27 11.83 -2.37
N THR A 328 16.41 12.77 -2.77
CA THR A 328 16.75 14.18 -3.01
C THR A 328 15.67 15.06 -2.40
N SER A 329 15.81 16.39 -2.43
CA SER A 329 14.78 17.31 -1.94
C SER A 329 13.40 17.13 -2.60
N PHE A 330 13.30 16.38 -3.70
CA PHE A 330 12.05 15.96 -4.32
C PHE A 330 11.21 15.04 -3.44
N ASN A 331 11.83 14.08 -2.76
CA ASN A 331 11.18 13.00 -2.01
C ASN A 331 11.79 12.78 -0.61
N HIS A 332 12.73 13.62 -0.19
CA HIS A 332 13.44 13.55 1.10
C HIS A 332 13.46 14.92 1.78
N VAL A 333 13.14 14.95 3.07
CA VAL A 333 13.10 16.16 3.90
C VAL A 333 13.81 15.91 5.22
N ASP A 334 14.68 16.84 5.60
CA ASP A 334 15.26 16.93 6.94
C ASP A 334 14.47 17.94 7.78
N LEU A 335 13.96 17.52 8.95
CA LEU A 335 13.21 18.37 9.87
C LEU A 335 14.03 19.00 10.97
#